data_AF-F2K4Z9-F1
#
_entry.id   AF-F2K4Z9-F1
#
_cell.length_a   1.000
_cell.length_b   1.000
_cell.length_c   1.000
_cell.angle_alpha   90.00
_cell.angle_beta   90.00
_cell.angle_gamma   90.00
#
_symmetry.space_group_name_H-M   'P 1'
#
loop_
_entity.id
_entity.type
_entity.pdbx_description
1 polymer ?
#
loop_
_entity_poly.entity_id
_entity_poly.type
_entity_poly.pdbx_seq_one_letter_code
_entity_poly.pdbx_strand_id
1 'polypeptide(L)'
;MQTYTVLKREHITRAETVKEDVQHLKICGYVEKTTVEANSPEEAVEHFLAHYNEDDEKPVRSRRRRIMLWLGSAIAVMWFSYLGFVLLPMAF
;
A
#
# COMPACT_ATOMS: atom_id res chain seq x y z
N MET A 1 -30.91 13.43 3.54
CA MET A 1 -29.67 12.64 3.55
C MET A 1 -29.58 11.88 2.25
N GLN A 2 -28.46 12.00 1.55
CA GLN A 2 -28.18 11.28 0.30
C GLN A 2 -27.05 10.30 0.55
N THR A 3 -27.06 9.16 -0.15
CA THR A 3 -25.99 8.18 -0.06
C THR A 3 -24.90 8.53 -1.06
N TYR A 4 -23.70 8.82 -0.56
CA TYR A 4 -22.51 9.13 -1.35
C TYR A 4 -21.60 7.92 -1.43
N THR A 5 -21.06 7.64 -2.61
CA THR A 5 -20.04 6.60 -2.82
C THR A 5 -18.66 7.26 -2.70
N VAL A 6 -17.90 6.85 -1.70
CA VAL A 6 -16.54 7.38 -1.47
C VAL A 6 -15.53 6.55 -2.25
N LEU A 7 -14.78 7.25 -3.09
CA LEU A 7 -13.78 6.76 -4.02
C LEU A 7 -12.40 7.29 -3.62
N LYS A 8 -11.41 6.42 -3.53
CA LYS A 8 -10.02 6.79 -3.19
C LYS A 8 -9.07 6.40 -4.32
N ARG A 9 -8.17 7.31 -4.67
CA ARG A 9 -7.01 7.06 -5.53
C ARG A 9 -5.77 7.63 -4.85
N GLU A 10 -4.87 6.78 -4.38
CA GLU A 10 -3.65 7.19 -3.68
C GLU A 10 -3.98 8.21 -2.56
N HIS A 11 -3.64 9.49 -2.75
CA HIS A 11 -3.86 10.56 -1.77
C HIS A 11 -5.14 11.39 -2.02
N ILE A 12 -5.93 11.07 -3.03
CA ILE A 12 -7.13 11.81 -3.43
C ILE A 12 -8.38 11.01 -3.07
N THR A 13 -9.20 11.55 -2.19
CA THR A 13 -10.54 11.04 -1.85
C THR A 13 -11.61 11.94 -2.45
N ARG A 14 -12.63 11.34 -3.06
CA ARG A 14 -13.81 12.03 -3.57
C ARG A 14 -15.06 11.24 -3.24
N ALA A 15 -16.18 11.93 -3.10
CA ALA A 15 -17.48 11.32 -2.87
C ALA A 15 -18.42 11.73 -4.00
N GLU A 16 -19.06 10.75 -4.63
CA GLU A 16 -19.98 10.99 -5.74
C GLU A 16 -21.29 10.21 -5.54
N THR A 17 -22.39 10.78 -5.99
CA THR A 17 -23.73 10.15 -5.96
C THR A 17 -24.15 9.61 -7.32
N VAL A 18 -23.62 10.18 -8.42
CA VAL A 18 -23.99 9.84 -9.79
C VAL A 18 -23.28 8.57 -10.23
N LYS A 19 -24.03 7.54 -10.62
CA LYS A 19 -23.49 6.23 -11.03
C LYS A 19 -22.55 6.32 -12.23
N GLU A 20 -22.84 7.21 -13.18
CA GLU A 20 -22.02 7.44 -14.38
C GLU A 20 -20.65 8.00 -14.01
N ASP A 21 -20.61 8.99 -13.12
CA ASP A 21 -19.37 9.59 -12.62
C ASP A 21 -18.54 8.59 -11.82
N VAL A 22 -19.20 7.76 -10.98
CA VAL A 22 -18.53 6.67 -10.25
C VAL A 22 -17.87 5.67 -11.22
N GLN A 23 -18.56 5.28 -12.30
CA GLN A 23 -17.99 4.39 -13.30
C GLN A 23 -16.82 5.04 -14.04
N HIS A 24 -16.94 6.32 -14.40
CA HIS A 24 -15.87 7.06 -15.05
C HIS A 24 -14.64 7.17 -14.16
N LEU A 25 -14.83 7.47 -12.87
CA LEU A 25 -13.75 7.53 -11.88
C LEU A 25 -13.09 6.15 -11.68
N LYS A 26 -13.85 5.06 -11.70
CA LYS A 26 -13.29 3.69 -11.67
C LYS A 26 -12.36 3.43 -12.85
N ILE A 27 -12.72 3.87 -14.05
CA ILE A 27 -11.86 3.77 -15.25
C ILE A 27 -10.58 4.60 -15.07
N CYS A 28 -10.67 5.76 -14.42
CA CYS A 28 -9.52 6.60 -14.08
C CYS A 28 -8.65 6.07 -12.92
N GLY A 29 -8.93 4.87 -12.40
CA GLY A 29 -8.14 4.21 -11.37
C GLY A 29 -8.55 4.56 -9.93
N TYR A 30 -9.73 5.14 -9.72
CA TYR A 30 -10.30 5.28 -8.38
C TYR A 30 -10.88 3.94 -7.90
N VAL A 31 -10.64 3.61 -6.64
CA VAL A 31 -11.18 2.43 -5.98
C VAL A 31 -12.32 2.83 -5.07
N GLU A 32 -13.46 2.16 -5.22
CA GLU A 32 -14.60 2.32 -4.32
C GLU A 32 -14.26 1.75 -2.94
N LYS A 33 -14.38 2.57 -1.90
CA LYS A 33 -14.06 2.17 -0.53
C LYS A 33 -15.31 1.89 0.29
N THR A 34 -16.29 2.79 0.26
CA THR A 34 -17.53 2.64 1.04
C THR A 34 -18.63 3.58 0.52
N THR A 35 -19.85 3.37 0.99
CA THR A 35 -20.99 4.27 0.80
C THR A 35 -21.37 4.91 2.14
N VAL A 36 -21.43 6.23 2.20
CA VAL A 36 -21.73 7.00 3.42
C VAL A 36 -22.98 7.86 3.18
N GLU A 37 -23.89 7.90 4.15
CA GLU A 37 -25.00 8.86 4.13
C GLU A 37 -24.53 10.21 4.67
N ALA A 38 -24.62 11.26 3.87
CA ALA A 38 -24.24 12.63 4.24
C ALA A 38 -25.19 13.64 3.59
N ASN A 39 -25.04 14.93 3.92
CA ASN A 39 -25.77 16.01 3.27
C ASN A 39 -24.91 16.74 2.22
N SER A 40 -23.59 16.59 2.28
CA SER A 40 -22.66 17.11 1.27
C SER A 40 -21.58 16.07 0.91
N PRO A 41 -20.98 16.16 -0.29
CA PRO A 41 -19.88 15.28 -0.67
C PRO A 41 -18.64 15.49 0.22
N GLU A 42 -18.42 16.72 0.70
CA GLU A 42 -17.31 17.03 1.61
C GLU A 42 -17.51 16.35 2.97
N GLU A 43 -18.73 16.40 3.52
CA GLU A 43 -19.09 15.73 4.77
C GLU A 43 -18.94 14.20 4.66
N ALA A 44 -19.27 13.61 3.51
CA ALA A 44 -19.02 12.19 3.25
C ALA A 44 -17.53 11.83 3.23
N VAL A 45 -16.68 12.69 2.66
CA VAL A 45 -15.22 12.50 2.65
C VAL A 45 -14.66 12.68 4.06
N GLU A 46 -15.11 13.67 4.83
CA GLU A 46 -14.68 13.88 6.21
C GLU A 46 -15.05 12.70 7.11
N HIS A 47 -16.28 12.19 7.00
CA HIS A 47 -16.70 10.98 7.71
C HIS A 47 -15.84 9.76 7.34
N PHE A 48 -15.49 9.62 6.05
CA PHE A 48 -14.60 8.57 5.61
C PHE A 48 -13.20 8.75 6.19
N LEU A 49 -12.60 9.94 6.11
CA LEU A 49 -11.25 10.22 6.62
C LEU A 49 -11.17 10.08 8.15
N ALA A 50 -12.23 10.46 8.88
CA ALA A 50 -12.30 10.32 10.33
C ALA A 50 -12.37 8.86 10.80
N HIS A 51 -12.78 7.93 9.94
CA HIS A 51 -12.94 6.51 10.28
C HIS A 51 -11.96 5.59 9.55
N TYR A 52 -11.37 6.04 8.45
CA TYR A 52 -10.45 5.27 7.64
C TYR A 52 -9.01 5.64 7.97
N ASN A 53 -8.39 4.89 8.87
CA ASN A 53 -6.96 5.00 9.13
C ASN A 53 -6.18 4.46 7.92
N GLU A 54 -5.32 5.28 7.31
CA GLU A 54 -4.43 4.88 6.20
C GLU A 54 -3.50 3.70 6.53
N ASP A 55 -3.44 3.30 7.81
CA ASP A 55 -2.67 2.15 8.30
C ASP A 55 -3.11 0.78 7.72
N ASP A 56 -4.31 0.66 7.16
CA ASP A 56 -4.77 -0.57 6.51
C ASP A 56 -4.20 -0.76 5.10
N GLU A 57 -3.62 0.30 4.51
CA GLU A 57 -2.85 0.26 3.26
C GLU A 57 -1.34 0.12 3.55
N LYS A 58 -0.96 -0.49 4.68
CA LYS A 58 0.43 -0.93 4.88
C LYS A 58 0.82 -1.75 3.66
N PRO A 59 1.85 -1.34 2.89
CA PRO A 59 2.29 -2.11 1.74
C PRO A 59 2.59 -3.49 2.29
N VAL A 60 1.87 -4.50 1.83
CA VAL A 60 2.01 -5.88 2.29
C VAL A 60 3.47 -6.22 2.07
N ARG A 61 4.26 -6.08 3.14
CA ARG A 61 5.72 -6.12 3.06
C ARG A 61 6.01 -7.56 2.75
N SER A 62 6.15 -7.86 1.45
CA SER A 62 5.93 -9.21 0.97
C SER A 62 6.87 -10.12 1.72
N ARG A 63 6.31 -11.10 2.44
CA ARG A 63 7.08 -12.02 3.31
C ARG A 63 8.27 -12.61 2.54
N ARG A 64 8.08 -12.81 1.23
CA ARG A 64 9.07 -13.22 0.25
C ARG A 64 10.26 -12.26 0.11
N ARG A 65 10.07 -10.94 0.01
CA ARG A 65 11.18 -9.97 -0.03
C ARG A 65 12.02 -10.00 1.24
N ARG A 66 11.37 -10.14 2.41
CA ARG A 66 12.09 -10.22 3.69
C ARG A 66 12.95 -11.48 3.78
N ILE A 67 12.44 -12.62 3.33
CA ILE A 67 13.18 -13.89 3.28
C ILE A 67 14.35 -13.77 2.29
N MET A 68 14.14 -13.18 1.12
CA MET A 68 15.18 -13.04 0.09
C MET A 68 16.33 -12.14 0.55
N LEU A 69 16.03 -11.04 1.27
CA LEU A 69 17.03 -10.18 1.90
C LEU A 69 17.84 -10.92 2.97
N TRP A 70 17.19 -11.74 3.79
CA TRP A 70 17.86 -12.55 4.80
C TRP A 70 18.78 -13.61 4.18
N LEU A 71 18.32 -14.32 3.15
CA LEU A 71 19.12 -15.31 2.44
C LEU A 71 20.34 -14.65 1.78
N GLY A 72 20.14 -13.53 1.09
CA GLY A 72 21.22 -12.80 0.42
C GLY A 72 22.27 -12.31 1.41
N SER A 73 21.85 -11.80 2.58
CA SER A 73 22.76 -11.38 3.63
C SER A 73 23.57 -12.55 4.21
N ALA A 74 22.94 -13.70 4.48
CA ALA A 74 23.64 -14.87 5.01
C ALA A 74 24.71 -15.42 4.05
N ILE A 75 24.37 -15.49 2.75
CA ILE A 75 25.29 -15.96 1.71
C ILE A 75 26.49 -15.00 1.59
N ALA A 76 26.25 -13.69 1.63
CA ALA A 76 27.32 -12.71 1.56
C ALA A 76 28.31 -12.85 2.72
N VAL A 77 27.83 -12.99 3.96
CA VAL A 77 28.68 -13.18 5.14
C VAL A 77 29.47 -14.49 5.06
N MET A 78 28.85 -15.57 4.61
CA MET A 78 29.53 -16.86 4.39
C MET A 78 30.64 -16.74 3.33
N TRP A 79 30.41 -16.00 2.26
CA TRP A 79 31.41 -15.79 1.21
C TRP A 79 32.60 -14.94 1.70
N PHE A 80 32.35 -13.85 2.41
CA PHE A 80 33.41 -13.01 2.97
C PHE A 80 34.24 -13.73 4.03
N SER A 81 33.61 -14.55 4.88
CA SER A 81 34.32 -15.37 5.85
C SER A 81 35.17 -16.45 5.16
N TYR A 82 34.66 -17.11 4.12
CA TYR A 82 35.45 -18.06 3.32
C TYR A 82 36.69 -17.39 2.69
N LEU A 83 36.54 -16.21 2.09
CA LEU A 83 37.64 -15.45 1.52
C LEU A 83 38.72 -15.12 2.56
N GLY A 84 38.31 -14.62 3.73
CA GLY A 84 39.25 -14.19 4.78
C GLY A 84 39.94 -15.35 5.50
N PHE A 85 39.22 -16.43 5.79
CA PHE A 85 39.74 -17.53 6.61
C PHE A 85 40.29 -18.72 5.83
N VAL A 86 39.91 -18.90 4.57
CA VAL A 86 40.36 -20.05 3.76
C VAL A 86 41.31 -19.61 2.67
N LEU A 87 40.92 -18.63 1.85
CA LEU A 87 41.74 -18.21 0.71
C LEU A 87 42.95 -17.37 1.12
N LEU A 88 42.78 -16.47 2.10
CA LEU A 88 43.86 -15.61 2.57
C LEU A 88 45.04 -16.38 3.18
N PRO A 89 44.85 -17.37 4.08
CA PRO A 89 45.97 -18.17 4.60
C PRO A 89 46.47 -19.25 3.64
N MET A 90 45.79 -19.57 2.53
CA MET A 90 46.36 -20.41 1.46
C MET A 90 47.28 -19.64 0.52
N ALA A 91 47.19 -18.31 0.49
CA ALA A 91 47.98 -17.45 -0.37
C ALA A 91 49.35 -17.06 0.22
N PHE A 92 49.59 -17.36 1.50
CA PHE A 92 50.85 -17.17 2.22
C PHE A 92 51.46 -18.51 2.59
#